data_AF-A0A821Y347-F1
#
_entry.id   AF-A0A821Y347-F1
#
_cell.length_a   1.000
_cell.length_b   1.000
_cell.length_c   1.000
_cell.angle_alpha   90.00
_cell.angle_beta   90.00
_cell.angle_gamma   90.00
#
_symmetry.space_group_name_H-M   'P 1'
#
loop_
_entity.id
_entity.type
_entity.pdbx_description
1 polymer ?
#
loop_
_entity_poly.entity_id
_entity_poly.type
_entity_poly.pdbx_seq_one_letter_code
_entity_poly.pdbx_strand_id
1 'polypeptide(L)'
;MTQNYLLIWVDQNIDENTKDCRDTLAQLRAVVNEVNVCTTPERCVEFLNEMDDRRAFVISSGALGKSLLHDIHGMPKVNAIYIFCGSKALHEAWAKDWPKIRGVFTSIKPICESLKKVAHECDHDSIPMSFVPKQTMTEGATGSDSKTLDQLPPSYMYSVIFKDIILEIDDDDEKSMNTLAIYCQKQNIPEQKINEFKRNYHQKSAVWWYTKEIFLYGMLNRGLRSLDMEAMSKLGFFIRKLHLELEQLHKEQSASFKKSFTVYRGQGLSQQDFQNLMDSKGGLLSFNNFLSTSKQKEVAMNFIQDSPHESTDIVGVIFIMTIDPSKISTSNTPFAMIDEHSALPQEQEILFTMHTVFRVGEIKQTTENSRLWEVQLTITDESDPQLSALTNCIKEEIDGTRWHRMGKLMLKVGHFDQAEELYNELLENSSNDTDRAHIYHQLGILKNDQGQYQAAVTFYEKSLEIKRKALPEDDV
;
A
#
# COMPACT_ATOMS: atom_id res chain seq x y z
N MET A 1 1.79 -14.04 -6.57
CA MET A 1 2.08 -13.22 -7.78
C MET A 1 2.18 -11.78 -7.33
N THR A 2 3.14 -11.03 -7.86
CA THR A 2 3.51 -9.73 -7.30
C THR A 2 3.31 -8.60 -8.29
N GLN A 3 2.56 -7.60 -7.88
CA GLN A 3 2.04 -6.52 -8.73
C GLN A 3 2.99 -5.32 -8.84
N ASN A 4 4.06 -5.29 -8.04
CA ASN A 4 4.91 -4.13 -7.85
C ASN A 4 6.23 -4.17 -8.62
N TYR A 5 6.43 -5.19 -9.45
CA TYR A 5 7.72 -5.43 -10.09
C TYR A 5 7.57 -5.59 -11.60
N LEU A 6 8.45 -4.92 -12.32
CA LEU A 6 8.69 -5.21 -13.72
C LEU A 6 9.72 -6.34 -13.81
N LEU A 7 9.45 -7.34 -14.63
CA LEU A 7 10.48 -8.30 -15.03
C LEU A 7 11.01 -7.92 -16.42
N ILE A 8 12.32 -7.71 -16.53
CA ILE A 8 12.99 -7.48 -17.82
C ILE A 8 13.78 -8.75 -18.17
N TRP A 9 13.48 -9.36 -19.31
CA TRP A 9 14.25 -10.47 -19.85
C TRP A 9 15.15 -9.98 -20.99
N VAL A 10 16.47 -10.02 -20.76
CA VAL A 10 17.51 -9.55 -21.68
C VAL A 10 18.24 -10.74 -22.30
N ASP A 11 18.05 -10.96 -23.58
CA ASP A 11 18.77 -11.97 -24.35
C ASP A 11 18.79 -11.61 -25.85
N GLN A 12 19.98 -11.65 -26.45
CA GLN A 12 20.22 -11.33 -27.85
C GLN A 12 19.50 -12.27 -28.82
N ASN A 13 19.18 -13.49 -28.37
CA ASN A 13 18.58 -14.53 -29.21
C ASN A 13 17.08 -14.72 -28.97
N ILE A 14 16.40 -13.81 -28.24
CA ILE A 14 14.95 -13.92 -28.06
C ILE A 14 14.24 -13.65 -29.39
N ASP A 15 13.46 -14.65 -29.81
CA ASP A 15 12.41 -14.51 -30.81
C ASP A 15 11.06 -14.89 -30.18
N GLU A 16 10.20 -13.89 -29.97
CA GLU A 16 8.85 -14.04 -29.39
C GLU A 16 7.93 -14.94 -30.23
N ASN A 17 8.26 -15.20 -31.49
CA ASN A 17 7.48 -16.09 -32.36
C ASN A 17 7.80 -17.57 -32.14
N THR A 18 8.85 -17.90 -31.38
CA THR A 18 9.18 -19.29 -31.05
C THR A 18 8.26 -19.84 -29.97
N LYS A 19 7.95 -21.14 -30.05
CA LYS A 19 7.11 -21.82 -29.06
C LYS A 19 7.74 -21.76 -27.66
N ASP A 20 9.04 -22.02 -27.58
CA ASP A 20 9.77 -22.06 -26.31
C ASP A 20 9.80 -20.68 -25.62
N CYS A 21 9.95 -19.59 -26.40
CA CYS A 21 9.87 -18.23 -25.85
C CYS A 21 8.46 -17.93 -25.32
N ARG A 22 7.40 -18.25 -26.08
CA ARG A 22 6.01 -18.07 -25.63
C ARG A 22 5.70 -18.86 -24.37
N ASP A 23 6.14 -20.12 -24.29
CA ASP A 23 5.94 -20.98 -23.13
C ASP A 23 6.71 -20.46 -21.89
N THR A 24 7.89 -19.86 -22.10
CA THR A 24 8.68 -19.22 -21.04
C THR A 24 8.03 -17.93 -20.55
N LEU A 25 7.60 -17.07 -21.48
CA LEU A 25 6.87 -15.83 -21.16
C LEU A 25 5.55 -16.12 -20.43
N ALA A 26 4.83 -17.18 -20.81
CA ALA A 26 3.62 -17.60 -20.11
C ALA A 26 3.91 -18.01 -18.66
N GLN A 27 5.00 -18.75 -18.42
CA GLN A 27 5.42 -19.14 -17.06
C GLN A 27 5.86 -17.93 -16.23
N LEU A 28 6.55 -16.96 -16.82
CA LEU A 28 6.96 -15.72 -16.14
C LEU A 28 5.75 -14.83 -15.83
N ARG A 29 4.82 -14.67 -16.78
CA ARG A 29 3.57 -13.92 -16.62
C ARG A 29 2.61 -14.53 -15.60
N ALA A 30 2.76 -15.82 -15.30
CA ALA A 30 2.06 -16.48 -14.20
C ALA A 30 2.64 -16.12 -12.81
N VAL A 31 3.77 -15.41 -12.74
CA VAL A 31 4.43 -14.98 -11.50
C VAL A 31 4.41 -13.46 -11.34
N VAL A 32 4.82 -12.76 -12.40
CA VAL A 32 4.95 -11.30 -12.46
C VAL A 32 4.04 -10.78 -13.56
N ASN A 33 3.25 -9.74 -13.28
CA ASN A 33 2.22 -9.28 -14.21
C ASN A 33 2.81 -8.63 -15.48
N GLU A 34 3.94 -7.92 -15.34
CA GLU A 34 4.60 -7.21 -16.45
C GLU A 34 5.95 -7.83 -16.75
N VAL A 35 6.10 -8.30 -17.99
CA VAL A 35 7.34 -8.91 -18.50
C VAL A 35 7.69 -8.21 -19.80
N ASN A 36 8.79 -7.44 -19.77
CA ASN A 36 9.37 -6.78 -20.94
C ASN A 36 10.57 -7.57 -21.44
N VAL A 37 10.73 -7.61 -22.76
CA VAL A 37 11.82 -8.31 -23.44
C VAL A 37 12.76 -7.30 -24.08
N CYS A 38 14.06 -7.52 -23.94
CA CYS A 38 15.10 -6.70 -24.54
C CYS A 38 16.14 -7.58 -25.23
N THR A 39 16.57 -7.19 -26.43
CA THR A 39 17.62 -7.91 -27.16
C THR A 39 19.02 -7.36 -26.90
N THR A 40 19.13 -6.16 -26.31
CA THR A 40 20.41 -5.51 -26.02
C THR A 40 20.50 -4.99 -24.58
N PRO A 41 21.70 -4.95 -23.97
CA PRO A 41 21.90 -4.37 -22.65
C PRO A 41 21.52 -2.89 -22.54
N GLU A 42 21.82 -2.09 -23.57
CA GLU A 42 21.57 -0.64 -23.57
C GLU A 42 20.09 -0.33 -23.44
N ARG A 43 19.25 -1.10 -24.15
CA ARG A 43 17.79 -0.95 -24.09
C ARG A 43 17.23 -1.37 -22.73
N CYS A 44 17.85 -2.34 -22.06
CA CYS A 44 17.48 -2.68 -20.68
C CYS A 44 17.75 -1.50 -19.74
N VAL A 45 18.90 -0.84 -19.89
CA VAL A 45 19.26 0.34 -19.09
C VAL A 45 18.33 1.51 -19.35
N GLU A 46 17.97 1.78 -20.61
CA GLU A 46 16.96 2.78 -20.99
C GLU A 46 15.62 2.50 -20.31
N PHE A 47 15.09 1.28 -20.41
CA PHE A 47 13.85 0.91 -19.74
C PHE A 47 13.92 1.13 -18.23
N LEU A 48 15.01 0.72 -17.57
CA LEU A 48 15.20 0.90 -16.13
C LEU A 48 15.21 2.38 -15.71
N ASN A 49 15.71 3.27 -16.57
CA ASN A 49 15.75 4.71 -16.33
C ASN A 49 14.38 5.39 -16.58
N GLU A 50 13.64 4.95 -17.60
CA GLU A 50 12.32 5.49 -17.96
C GLU A 50 11.18 5.01 -17.05
N MET A 51 11.38 3.89 -16.34
CA MET A 51 10.40 3.41 -15.37
C MET A 51 10.15 4.42 -14.26
N ASP A 52 8.89 4.48 -13.81
CA ASP A 52 8.47 5.16 -12.58
C ASP A 52 9.16 4.57 -11.33
N ASP A 53 8.69 4.87 -10.12
CA ASP A 53 9.23 4.36 -8.84
C ASP A 53 9.04 2.84 -8.61
N ARG A 54 8.80 2.08 -9.69
CA ARG A 54 8.69 0.62 -9.69
C ARG A 54 10.07 -0.02 -9.56
N ARG A 55 10.12 -1.14 -8.85
CA ARG A 55 11.32 -1.96 -8.75
C ARG A 55 11.34 -2.99 -9.87
N ALA A 56 12.54 -3.38 -10.30
CA ALA A 56 12.75 -4.30 -11.41
C ALA A 56 13.47 -5.58 -10.99
N PHE A 57 13.08 -6.67 -11.62
CA PHE A 57 13.83 -7.91 -11.68
C PHE A 57 14.40 -8.07 -13.09
N VAL A 58 15.63 -8.56 -13.20
CA VAL A 58 16.27 -8.75 -14.50
C VAL A 58 16.66 -10.21 -14.68
N ILE A 59 16.23 -10.82 -15.78
CA ILE A 59 16.76 -12.10 -16.26
C ILE A 59 17.71 -11.78 -17.42
N SER A 60 18.97 -12.18 -17.31
CA SER A 60 19.95 -11.98 -18.37
C SER A 60 20.47 -13.32 -18.89
N SER A 61 20.76 -13.39 -20.18
CA SER A 61 21.46 -14.53 -20.76
C SER A 61 22.90 -14.58 -20.25
N GLY A 62 23.50 -15.78 -20.23
CA GLY A 62 24.91 -15.93 -19.82
C GLY A 62 25.88 -15.08 -20.67
N ALA A 63 25.58 -14.89 -21.95
CA ALA A 63 26.41 -14.13 -22.88
C ALA A 63 26.39 -12.61 -22.61
N LEU A 64 25.23 -12.06 -22.26
CA LEU A 64 25.06 -10.63 -21.99
C LEU A 64 25.22 -10.27 -20.51
N GLY A 65 25.10 -11.25 -19.60
CA GLY A 65 25.08 -11.00 -18.17
C GLY A 65 26.30 -10.23 -17.68
N LYS A 66 27.51 -10.58 -18.14
CA LYS A 66 28.74 -9.96 -17.64
C LYS A 66 28.87 -8.48 -18.03
N SER A 67 28.46 -8.08 -19.24
CA SER A 67 28.48 -6.67 -19.63
C SER A 67 27.37 -5.89 -18.95
N LEU A 68 26.15 -6.43 -18.94
CA LEU A 68 24.97 -5.79 -18.36
C LEU A 68 25.14 -5.49 -16.86
N LEU A 69 25.78 -6.39 -16.11
CA LEU A 69 25.93 -6.26 -14.66
C LEU A 69 26.71 -5.02 -14.22
N HIS A 70 27.69 -4.59 -15.01
CA HIS A 70 28.44 -3.36 -14.69
C HIS A 70 27.52 -2.14 -14.64
N ASP A 71 26.50 -2.09 -15.50
CA ASP A 71 25.60 -0.95 -15.61
C ASP A 71 24.42 -1.03 -14.63
N ILE A 72 23.84 -2.22 -14.42
CA ILE A 72 22.60 -2.35 -13.67
C ILE A 72 22.77 -2.73 -12.20
N HIS A 73 23.92 -3.30 -11.79
CA HIS A 73 24.08 -3.81 -10.44
C HIS A 73 23.96 -2.69 -9.38
N GLY A 74 24.55 -1.52 -9.65
CA GLY A 74 24.50 -0.37 -8.74
C GLY A 74 23.12 0.31 -8.66
N MET A 75 22.20 0.02 -9.59
CA MET A 75 20.92 0.74 -9.67
C MET A 75 19.98 0.38 -8.52
N PRO A 76 19.52 1.34 -7.69
CA PRO A 76 18.60 1.07 -6.58
C PRO A 76 17.27 0.44 -7.03
N LYS A 77 16.80 0.77 -8.25
CA LYS A 77 15.58 0.21 -8.83
C LYS A 77 15.70 -1.29 -9.14
N VAL A 78 16.90 -1.85 -9.27
CA VAL A 78 17.10 -3.28 -9.56
C VAL A 78 17.24 -4.07 -8.26
N ASN A 79 16.24 -4.91 -7.98
CA ASN A 79 16.15 -5.70 -6.75
C ASN A 79 16.92 -7.03 -6.82
N ALA A 80 16.78 -7.75 -7.94
CA ALA A 80 17.42 -9.04 -8.12
C ALA A 80 17.69 -9.33 -9.60
N ILE A 81 18.79 -10.03 -9.83
CA ILE A 81 19.26 -10.42 -11.15
C ILE A 81 19.37 -11.95 -11.20
N TYR A 82 18.89 -12.53 -12.30
CA TYR A 82 18.90 -13.96 -12.56
C TYR A 82 19.65 -14.22 -13.86
N ILE A 83 20.56 -15.20 -13.87
CA ILE A 83 21.25 -15.59 -15.10
C ILE A 83 20.58 -16.85 -15.64
N PHE A 84 20.00 -16.78 -16.83
CA PHE A 84 19.37 -17.90 -17.52
C PHE A 84 20.28 -18.38 -18.66
N CYS A 85 20.89 -19.56 -18.52
CA CYS A 85 21.83 -20.08 -19.51
C CYS A 85 21.97 -21.60 -19.47
N GLY A 86 22.37 -22.20 -20.58
CA GLY A 86 22.65 -23.65 -20.65
C GLY A 86 23.96 -24.08 -19.97
N SER A 87 24.91 -23.14 -19.77
CA SER A 87 26.26 -23.43 -19.27
C SER A 87 26.46 -22.93 -17.83
N LYS A 88 25.72 -23.52 -16.89
CA LYS A 88 25.67 -23.09 -15.48
C LYS A 88 27.04 -22.89 -14.82
N ALA A 89 27.93 -23.88 -14.92
CA ALA A 89 29.22 -23.86 -14.23
C ALA A 89 30.14 -22.71 -14.68
N LEU A 90 30.07 -22.31 -15.96
CA LEU A 90 30.86 -21.20 -16.50
C LEU A 90 30.44 -19.87 -15.88
N HIS A 91 29.13 -19.65 -15.76
CA HIS A 91 28.59 -18.36 -15.31
C HIS A 91 28.47 -18.26 -13.79
N GLU A 92 28.34 -19.38 -13.08
CA GLU A 92 28.40 -19.39 -11.61
C GLU A 92 29.75 -18.92 -11.06
N ALA A 93 30.85 -19.10 -11.82
CA ALA A 93 32.19 -18.73 -11.38
C ALA A 93 32.32 -17.22 -11.12
N TRP A 94 31.71 -16.38 -11.96
CA TRP A 94 31.74 -14.92 -11.81
C TRP A 94 30.48 -14.35 -11.15
N ALA A 95 29.35 -15.06 -11.22
CA ALA A 95 28.09 -14.57 -10.66
C ALA A 95 28.13 -14.39 -9.13
N LYS A 96 28.95 -15.19 -8.44
CA LYS A 96 29.09 -15.16 -6.97
C LYS A 96 29.68 -13.84 -6.44
N ASP A 97 30.39 -13.11 -7.28
CA ASP A 97 31.03 -11.85 -6.91
C ASP A 97 30.04 -10.67 -6.88
N TRP A 98 28.80 -10.88 -7.35
CA TRP A 98 27.79 -9.83 -7.49
C TRP A 98 26.61 -10.04 -6.54
N PRO A 99 26.48 -9.22 -5.47
CA PRO A 99 25.48 -9.41 -4.41
C PRO A 99 24.01 -9.49 -4.86
N LYS A 100 23.64 -8.83 -5.96
CA LYS A 100 22.26 -8.81 -6.46
C LYS A 100 21.91 -10.02 -7.33
N ILE A 101 22.88 -10.89 -7.65
CA ILE A 101 22.61 -12.10 -8.41
C ILE A 101 22.06 -13.18 -7.49
N ARG A 102 20.84 -13.64 -7.78
CA ARG A 102 20.17 -14.68 -7.00
C ARG A 102 20.50 -16.09 -7.47
N GLY A 103 21.10 -16.23 -8.64
CA GLY A 103 21.66 -17.49 -9.10
C GLY A 103 21.77 -17.61 -10.61
N VAL A 104 22.34 -18.73 -11.04
CA VAL A 104 22.46 -19.15 -12.43
C VAL A 104 21.62 -20.41 -12.65
N PHE A 105 20.72 -20.35 -13.62
CA PHE A 105 19.69 -21.35 -13.84
C PHE A 105 19.68 -21.84 -15.29
N THR A 106 19.43 -23.14 -15.46
CA THR A 106 19.27 -23.80 -16.77
C THR A 106 17.80 -24.00 -17.13
N SER A 107 16.87 -23.71 -16.21
CA SER A 107 15.43 -23.82 -16.38
C SER A 107 14.75 -22.58 -15.80
N ILE A 108 13.61 -22.20 -16.38
CA ILE A 108 12.83 -21.05 -15.91
C ILE A 108 12.07 -21.34 -14.62
N LYS A 109 11.68 -22.59 -14.34
CA LYS A 109 10.83 -22.92 -13.17
C LYS A 109 11.45 -22.50 -11.83
N PRO A 110 12.74 -22.76 -11.54
CA PRO A 110 13.37 -22.29 -10.31
C PRO A 110 13.50 -20.76 -10.25
N ILE A 111 13.66 -20.09 -11.40
CA ILE A 111 13.62 -18.63 -11.47
C ILE A 111 12.23 -18.14 -11.06
N CYS A 112 11.15 -18.74 -11.58
CA CYS A 112 9.78 -18.41 -11.19
C CYS A 112 9.54 -18.58 -9.69
N GLU A 113 10.03 -19.66 -9.08
CA GLU A 113 9.89 -19.91 -7.63
C GLU A 113 10.65 -18.86 -6.81
N SER A 114 11.90 -18.56 -7.19
CA SER A 114 12.70 -17.52 -6.53
C SER A 114 12.08 -16.13 -6.72
N LEU A 115 11.57 -15.82 -7.92
CA LEU A 115 10.88 -14.55 -8.20
C LEU A 115 9.65 -14.40 -7.31
N LYS A 116 8.81 -15.44 -7.17
CA LYS A 116 7.65 -15.40 -6.26
C LYS A 116 8.08 -15.05 -4.84
N LYS A 117 9.12 -15.70 -4.34
CA LYS A 117 9.63 -15.50 -2.98
C LYS A 117 10.15 -14.08 -2.78
N VAL A 118 11.10 -13.65 -3.61
CA VAL A 118 11.73 -12.32 -3.50
C VAL A 118 10.71 -11.21 -3.65
N ALA A 119 9.76 -11.37 -4.57
CA ALA A 119 8.76 -10.36 -4.77
C ALA A 119 7.76 -10.28 -3.61
N HIS A 120 7.39 -11.42 -3.01
CA HIS A 120 6.58 -11.44 -1.79
C HIS A 120 7.29 -10.76 -0.61
N GLU A 121 8.58 -11.04 -0.41
CA GLU A 121 9.44 -10.36 0.57
C GLU A 121 9.44 -8.84 0.32
N CYS A 122 9.62 -8.42 -0.94
CA CYS A 122 9.67 -7.01 -1.27
C CYS A 122 8.31 -6.30 -1.09
N ASP A 123 7.18 -6.99 -1.33
CA ASP A 123 5.83 -6.47 -1.05
C ASP A 123 5.59 -6.34 0.47
N HIS A 124 6.13 -7.28 1.25
CA HIS A 124 6.10 -7.24 2.72
C HIS A 124 6.96 -6.11 3.29
N ASP A 125 8.13 -5.85 2.72
CA ASP A 125 9.05 -4.76 3.10
C ASP A 125 8.53 -3.36 2.73
N SER A 126 7.40 -3.32 2.01
CA SER A 126 6.88 -2.16 1.30
C SER A 126 5.58 -1.60 1.90
N ILE A 127 5.29 -1.89 3.16
CA ILE A 127 4.01 -1.47 3.77
C ILE A 127 3.98 0.04 4.07
N PRO A 128 2.80 0.68 3.99
CA PRO A 128 2.67 2.09 4.29
C PRO A 128 2.74 2.35 5.79
N MET A 129 3.76 3.09 6.21
CA MET A 129 3.96 3.53 7.60
C MET A 129 4.10 5.05 7.66
N SER A 130 3.70 5.62 8.79
CA SER A 130 3.93 7.04 9.09
C SER A 130 4.55 7.19 10.46
N PHE A 131 5.59 8.01 10.54
CA PHE A 131 6.35 8.29 11.75
C PHE A 131 6.04 9.72 12.20
N VAL A 132 5.63 9.89 13.46
CA VAL A 132 5.29 11.20 14.03
C VAL A 132 6.18 11.44 15.25
N PRO A 133 7.17 12.34 15.17
CA PRO A 133 8.05 12.67 16.29
C PRO A 133 7.29 13.14 17.53
N LYS A 134 7.89 12.95 18.71
CA LYS A 134 7.28 13.38 19.98
C LYS A 134 7.04 14.91 20.06
N GLN A 135 7.92 15.69 19.43
CA GLN A 135 7.91 17.15 19.50
C GLN A 135 6.86 17.80 18.62
N THR A 136 6.25 17.06 17.69
CA THR A 136 5.26 17.60 16.75
C THR A 136 4.11 18.28 17.49
N MET A 137 3.80 17.90 18.75
CA MET A 137 2.67 18.47 19.51
C MET A 137 2.93 18.73 21.01
N THR A 138 4.12 19.20 21.40
CA THR A 138 4.34 19.57 22.82
C THR A 138 3.56 20.83 23.21
N GLU A 139 2.84 20.71 24.33
CA GLU A 139 1.93 21.68 24.97
C GLU A 139 2.38 23.14 24.88
N GLY A 140 1.60 23.96 24.16
CA GLY A 140 1.84 25.40 24.00
C GLY A 140 1.11 26.05 22.82
N ALA A 141 0.68 25.27 21.83
CA ALA A 141 -0.12 25.76 20.70
C ALA A 141 -1.61 25.89 21.08
N THR A 142 -1.94 26.83 21.97
CA THR A 142 -3.31 27.35 22.08
C THR A 142 -3.51 28.36 20.94
N GLY A 143 -3.80 27.85 19.76
CA GLY A 143 -4.05 28.65 18.56
C GLY A 143 -4.22 27.74 17.35
N SER A 144 -5.10 28.13 16.43
CA SER A 144 -5.38 27.47 15.15
C SER A 144 -4.18 27.49 14.20
N ASP A 145 -3.01 27.02 14.64
CA ASP A 145 -1.77 27.06 13.88
C ASP A 145 -1.79 25.96 12.82
N SER A 146 -2.20 26.33 11.61
CA SER A 146 -2.08 25.53 10.37
C SER A 146 -0.67 24.95 10.16
N LYS A 147 0.36 25.55 10.79
CA LYS A 147 1.76 25.11 10.78
C LYS A 147 1.99 23.69 11.31
N THR A 148 1.04 23.15 12.07
CA THR A 148 1.09 21.79 12.64
C THR A 148 0.75 20.72 11.61
N LEU A 149 -0.29 20.96 10.81
CA LEU A 149 -0.75 20.03 9.78
C LEU A 149 0.30 19.89 8.66
N ASP A 150 0.97 21.00 8.32
CA ASP A 150 2.09 21.02 7.37
C ASP A 150 3.30 20.18 7.84
N GLN A 151 3.39 19.85 9.13
CA GLN A 151 4.46 19.03 9.70
C GLN A 151 4.11 17.53 9.74
N LEU A 152 2.85 17.16 9.50
CA LEU A 152 2.47 15.75 9.45
C LEU A 152 2.81 15.15 8.09
N PRO A 153 3.29 13.89 8.07
CA PRO A 153 3.37 13.16 6.82
C PRO A 153 1.99 13.15 6.15
N PRO A 154 1.83 13.63 4.91
CA PRO A 154 0.53 13.67 4.25
C PRO A 154 -0.13 12.29 4.18
N SER A 155 0.67 11.23 4.05
CA SER A 155 0.21 9.83 4.11
C SER A 155 -0.50 9.45 5.40
N TYR A 156 -0.10 10.01 6.54
CA TYR A 156 -0.79 9.81 7.82
C TYR A 156 -2.19 10.40 7.74
N MET A 157 -2.28 11.71 7.49
CA MET A 157 -3.53 12.46 7.48
C MET A 157 -4.52 11.92 6.43
N TYR A 158 -4.06 11.72 5.20
CA TYR A 158 -4.93 11.28 4.10
C TYR A 158 -5.42 9.85 4.30
N SER A 159 -4.62 8.96 4.91
CA SER A 159 -5.09 7.60 5.22
C SER A 159 -6.18 7.58 6.30
N VAL A 160 -6.11 8.47 7.30
CA VAL A 160 -7.14 8.63 8.34
C VAL A 160 -8.44 9.09 7.69
N ILE A 161 -8.37 10.16 6.90
CA ILE A 161 -9.55 10.75 6.28
C ILE A 161 -10.16 9.76 5.29
N PHE A 162 -9.34 9.08 4.50
CA PHE A 162 -9.81 8.03 3.60
C PHE A 162 -10.55 6.93 4.36
N LYS A 163 -9.97 6.39 5.44
CA LYS A 163 -10.59 5.36 6.30
C LYS A 163 -11.95 5.84 6.81
N ASP A 164 -12.02 7.05 7.34
CA ASP A 164 -13.26 7.62 7.88
C ASP A 164 -14.33 7.73 6.80
N ILE A 165 -13.98 8.26 5.61
CA ILE A 165 -14.91 8.39 4.50
C ILE A 165 -15.44 7.03 4.05
N ILE A 166 -14.58 6.04 3.83
CA ILE A 166 -15.05 4.73 3.32
C ILE A 166 -15.96 3.99 4.29
N LEU A 167 -15.81 4.22 5.60
CA LEU A 167 -16.66 3.61 6.62
C LEU A 167 -18.06 4.24 6.65
N GLU A 168 -18.21 5.50 6.20
CA GLU A 168 -19.50 6.17 5.99
C GLU A 168 -20.15 5.84 4.64
N ILE A 169 -19.41 5.19 3.73
CA ILE A 169 -19.93 4.80 2.42
C ILE A 169 -20.74 3.50 2.53
N ASP A 170 -21.99 3.60 2.12
CA ASP A 170 -22.90 2.50 1.81
C ASP A 170 -22.88 2.31 0.29
N ASP A 171 -22.32 1.18 -0.18
CA ASP A 171 -22.21 0.85 -1.59
C ASP A 171 -22.95 -0.45 -1.91
N ASP A 172 -23.42 -0.54 -3.15
CA ASP A 172 -23.74 -1.81 -3.79
C ASP A 172 -22.45 -2.60 -4.05
N ASP A 173 -22.29 -3.70 -3.30
CA ASP A 173 -21.15 -4.60 -3.41
C ASP A 173 -20.99 -5.22 -4.81
N GLU A 174 -22.09 -5.48 -5.52
CA GLU A 174 -22.05 -6.06 -6.86
C GLU A 174 -21.56 -5.03 -7.89
N LYS A 175 -22.07 -3.80 -7.81
CA LYS A 175 -21.57 -2.70 -8.65
C LYS A 175 -20.07 -2.50 -8.38
N SER A 176 -19.68 -2.42 -7.10
CA SER A 176 -18.30 -2.18 -6.68
C SER A 176 -17.34 -3.29 -7.11
N MET A 177 -17.75 -4.55 -6.97
CA MET A 177 -16.97 -5.71 -7.41
C MET A 177 -16.77 -5.72 -8.93
N ASN A 178 -17.79 -5.38 -9.72
CA ASN A 178 -17.67 -5.30 -11.17
C ASN A 178 -16.74 -4.17 -11.59
N THR A 179 -16.82 -3.00 -10.95
CA THR A 179 -15.92 -1.87 -11.21
C THR A 179 -14.47 -2.23 -10.86
N LEU A 180 -14.22 -2.90 -9.73
CA LEU A 180 -12.90 -3.39 -9.37
C LEU A 180 -12.37 -4.41 -10.39
N ALA A 181 -13.23 -5.32 -10.89
CA ALA A 181 -12.82 -6.28 -11.91
C ALA A 181 -12.38 -5.62 -13.22
N ILE A 182 -13.10 -4.58 -13.68
CA ILE A 182 -12.72 -3.80 -14.86
C ILE A 182 -11.38 -3.08 -14.63
N TYR A 183 -11.20 -2.48 -13.46
CA TYR A 183 -9.93 -1.87 -13.08
C TYR A 183 -8.78 -2.90 -13.08
N CYS A 184 -9.00 -4.08 -12.50
CA CYS A 184 -8.01 -5.16 -12.51
C CYS A 184 -7.62 -5.61 -13.93
N GLN A 185 -8.57 -5.64 -14.87
CA GLN A 185 -8.27 -5.94 -16.28
C GLN A 185 -7.33 -4.89 -16.88
N LYS A 186 -7.57 -3.59 -16.62
CA LYS A 186 -6.69 -2.50 -17.07
C LYS A 186 -5.29 -2.59 -16.44
N GLN A 187 -5.18 -3.09 -15.22
CA GLN A 187 -3.92 -3.32 -14.50
C GLN A 187 -3.22 -4.65 -14.87
N ASN A 188 -3.61 -5.29 -15.96
CA ASN A 188 -3.05 -6.57 -16.43
C ASN A 188 -3.10 -7.70 -15.39
N ILE A 189 -4.09 -7.70 -14.50
CA ILE A 189 -4.30 -8.81 -13.57
C ILE A 189 -4.84 -10.02 -14.36
N PRO A 190 -4.31 -11.24 -14.14
CA PRO A 190 -4.74 -12.42 -14.88
C PRO A 190 -6.25 -12.69 -14.77
N GLU A 191 -6.90 -12.87 -15.92
CA GLU A 191 -8.36 -13.03 -16.01
C GLU A 191 -8.89 -14.19 -15.15
N GLN A 192 -8.12 -15.28 -15.04
CA GLN A 192 -8.46 -16.41 -14.17
C GLN A 192 -8.69 -15.99 -12.72
N LYS A 193 -7.84 -15.10 -12.19
CA LYS A 193 -7.92 -14.61 -10.81
C LYS A 193 -9.10 -13.67 -10.62
N ILE A 194 -9.36 -12.80 -11.60
CA ILE A 194 -10.51 -11.90 -11.59
C ILE A 194 -11.81 -12.72 -11.62
N ASN A 195 -11.89 -13.72 -12.49
CA ASN A 195 -13.04 -14.60 -12.61
C ASN A 195 -13.27 -15.45 -11.35
N GLU A 196 -12.19 -15.92 -10.71
CA GLU A 196 -12.27 -16.61 -9.43
C GLU A 196 -12.81 -15.70 -8.32
N PHE A 197 -12.31 -14.46 -8.23
CA PHE A 197 -12.79 -13.46 -7.29
C PHE A 197 -14.29 -13.21 -7.48
N LYS A 198 -14.72 -12.87 -8.70
CA LYS A 198 -16.13 -12.59 -9.01
C LYS A 198 -17.08 -13.73 -8.67
N ARG A 199 -16.71 -14.98 -8.99
CA ARG A 199 -17.59 -16.14 -8.80
C ARG A 199 -17.77 -16.52 -7.33
N ASN A 200 -16.72 -16.34 -6.54
CA ASN A 200 -16.66 -16.87 -5.18
C ASN A 200 -16.66 -15.77 -4.11
N TYR A 201 -16.80 -14.50 -4.48
CA TYR A 201 -16.66 -13.37 -3.55
C TYR A 201 -17.54 -13.54 -2.32
N HIS A 202 -18.84 -13.75 -2.51
CA HIS A 202 -19.83 -13.89 -1.44
C HIS A 202 -19.79 -15.23 -0.69
N GLN A 203 -19.05 -16.22 -1.19
CA GLN A 203 -18.92 -17.53 -0.55
C GLN A 203 -17.82 -17.56 0.51
N LYS A 204 -16.98 -16.52 0.54
CA LYS A 204 -15.80 -16.40 1.40
C LYS A 204 -15.84 -15.06 2.10
N SER A 205 -15.21 -14.99 3.26
CA SER A 205 -15.17 -13.75 4.02
C SER A 205 -14.13 -12.78 3.45
N ALA A 206 -14.18 -11.51 3.84
CA ALA A 206 -13.20 -10.52 3.39
C ALA A 206 -11.80 -10.84 3.94
N VAL A 207 -11.72 -11.35 5.18
CA VAL A 207 -10.48 -11.87 5.78
C VAL A 207 -9.86 -12.98 4.94
N TRP A 208 -10.68 -13.93 4.47
CA TRP A 208 -10.19 -15.01 3.60
C TRP A 208 -9.60 -14.48 2.29
N TRP A 209 -10.28 -13.52 1.67
CA TRP A 209 -9.80 -12.90 0.43
C TRP A 209 -8.55 -12.05 0.61
N TYR A 210 -8.43 -11.39 1.77
CA TYR A 210 -7.26 -10.59 2.12
C TYR A 210 -6.01 -11.46 2.32
N THR A 211 -6.15 -12.60 3.00
CA THR A 211 -5.05 -13.53 3.32
C THR A 211 -4.71 -14.48 2.18
N LYS A 212 -5.60 -14.65 1.19
CA LYS A 212 -5.31 -15.46 0.01
C LYS A 212 -4.27 -14.79 -0.88
N GLU A 213 -3.34 -15.60 -1.42
CA GLU A 213 -2.31 -15.17 -2.39
C GLU A 213 -2.88 -14.79 -3.79
N ILE A 214 -3.75 -13.79 -3.83
CA ILE A 214 -4.32 -13.21 -5.05
C ILE A 214 -3.83 -11.76 -5.25
N PHE A 215 -4.61 -10.91 -5.88
CA PHE A 215 -4.24 -9.55 -6.27
C PHE A 215 -4.65 -8.49 -5.22
N LEU A 216 -5.48 -8.85 -4.21
CA LEU A 216 -6.10 -7.88 -3.31
C LEU A 216 -5.12 -7.29 -2.29
N TYR A 217 -4.38 -8.14 -1.57
CA TYR A 217 -3.40 -7.71 -0.56
C TYR A 217 -2.37 -6.74 -1.14
N GLY A 218 -1.72 -7.12 -2.24
CA GLY A 218 -0.69 -6.31 -2.89
C GLY A 218 -1.23 -4.99 -3.43
N MET A 219 -2.41 -5.02 -4.07
CA MET A 219 -3.03 -3.83 -4.66
C MET A 219 -3.48 -2.85 -3.58
N LEU A 220 -4.06 -3.35 -2.48
CA LEU A 220 -4.48 -2.55 -1.34
C LEU A 220 -3.27 -1.89 -0.67
N ASN A 221 -2.24 -2.65 -0.32
CA ASN A 221 -1.07 -2.09 0.36
C ASN A 221 -0.30 -1.11 -0.55
N ARG A 222 -0.24 -1.38 -1.85
CA ARG A 222 0.32 -0.44 -2.83
C ARG A 222 -0.50 0.85 -2.86
N GLY A 223 -1.82 0.75 -3.03
CA GLY A 223 -2.71 1.90 -3.12
C GLY A 223 -2.58 2.81 -1.90
N LEU A 224 -2.60 2.23 -0.70
CA LEU A 224 -2.41 2.98 0.55
C LEU A 224 -1.01 3.62 0.68
N ARG A 225 0.04 2.99 0.14
CA ARG A 225 1.41 3.52 0.16
C ARG A 225 1.60 4.67 -0.81
N SER A 226 1.12 4.54 -2.04
CA SER A 226 1.28 5.58 -3.06
C SER A 226 0.16 6.61 -3.03
N LEU A 227 -0.82 6.47 -2.12
CA LEU A 227 -2.05 7.25 -2.08
C LEU A 227 -2.76 7.27 -3.45
N ASP A 228 -2.73 6.13 -4.16
CA ASP A 228 -3.38 5.98 -5.46
C ASP A 228 -4.90 5.99 -5.27
N MET A 229 -5.49 7.17 -5.42
CA MET A 229 -6.91 7.39 -5.20
C MET A 229 -7.80 6.62 -6.19
N GLU A 230 -7.30 6.30 -7.38
CA GLU A 230 -8.03 5.45 -8.32
C GLU A 230 -8.14 4.03 -7.77
N ALA A 231 -7.01 3.40 -7.43
CA ALA A 231 -6.98 2.07 -6.82
C ALA A 231 -7.76 2.01 -5.50
N MET A 232 -7.52 2.98 -4.61
CA MET A 232 -8.13 3.05 -3.29
C MET A 232 -9.65 3.20 -3.38
N SER A 233 -10.17 4.05 -4.28
CA SER A 233 -11.62 4.19 -4.47
C SER A 233 -12.28 2.89 -4.93
N LYS A 234 -11.62 2.13 -5.82
CA LYS A 234 -12.12 0.85 -6.34
C LYS A 234 -12.03 -0.26 -5.30
N LEU A 235 -11.10 -0.18 -4.36
CA LEU A 235 -10.95 -1.10 -3.24
C LEU A 235 -11.74 -0.69 -1.99
N GLY A 236 -12.32 0.51 -1.94
CA GLY A 236 -12.96 1.08 -0.75
C GLY A 236 -14.01 0.16 -0.13
N PHE A 237 -14.87 -0.46 -0.95
CA PHE A 237 -15.88 -1.42 -0.48
C PHE A 237 -15.26 -2.63 0.22
N PHE A 238 -14.15 -3.16 -0.32
CA PHE A 238 -13.45 -4.31 0.24
C PHE A 238 -12.74 -3.94 1.54
N ILE A 239 -12.09 -2.77 1.59
CA ILE A 239 -11.45 -2.24 2.79
C ILE A 239 -12.49 -2.05 3.91
N ARG A 240 -13.66 -1.46 3.59
CA ARG A 240 -14.78 -1.31 4.53
C ARG A 240 -15.25 -2.67 5.06
N LYS A 241 -15.51 -3.64 4.17
CA LYS A 241 -15.95 -4.99 4.59
C LYS A 241 -14.95 -5.67 5.50
N LEU A 242 -13.66 -5.63 5.14
CA LEU A 242 -12.60 -6.21 5.95
C LEU A 242 -12.52 -5.55 7.33
N HIS A 243 -12.66 -4.22 7.39
CA HIS A 243 -12.72 -3.49 8.66
C HIS A 243 -13.89 -3.93 9.54
N LEU A 244 -15.11 -3.94 8.98
CA LEU A 244 -16.32 -4.33 9.71
C LEU A 244 -16.28 -5.80 10.17
N GLU A 245 -15.73 -6.71 9.34
CA GLU A 245 -15.54 -8.10 9.73
C GLU A 245 -14.56 -8.22 10.91
N LEU A 246 -13.43 -7.52 10.87
CA LEU A 246 -12.47 -7.50 11.99
C LEU A 246 -13.07 -6.89 13.25
N GLU A 247 -13.90 -5.85 13.13
CA GLU A 247 -14.61 -5.27 14.27
C GLU A 247 -15.59 -6.28 14.90
N GLN A 248 -16.33 -7.03 14.07
CA GLN A 248 -17.23 -8.07 14.53
C GLN A 248 -16.47 -9.20 15.24
N LEU A 249 -15.40 -9.72 14.62
CA LEU A 249 -14.56 -10.75 15.21
C LEU A 249 -13.90 -10.27 16.52
N HIS A 250 -13.47 -9.02 16.59
CA HIS A 250 -12.93 -8.43 17.80
C HIS A 250 -13.93 -8.47 18.96
N LYS A 251 -15.19 -8.11 18.72
CA LYS A 251 -16.27 -8.15 19.70
C LYS A 251 -16.52 -9.58 20.19
N GLU A 252 -16.58 -10.54 19.27
CA GLU A 252 -16.78 -11.97 19.57
C GLU A 252 -15.61 -12.55 20.38
N GLN A 253 -14.38 -12.14 20.09
CA GLN A 253 -13.15 -12.62 20.73
C GLN A 253 -12.76 -11.83 21.99
N SER A 254 -13.50 -10.80 22.36
CA SER A 254 -13.20 -9.92 23.51
C SER A 254 -12.95 -10.67 24.83
N ALA A 255 -13.64 -11.79 25.05
CA ALA A 255 -13.45 -12.62 26.24
C ALA A 255 -12.08 -13.30 26.29
N SER A 256 -11.48 -13.59 25.13
CA SER A 256 -10.16 -14.22 24.98
C SER A 256 -9.01 -13.22 25.15
N PHE A 257 -9.27 -11.93 24.97
CA PHE A 257 -8.29 -10.84 25.04
C PHE A 257 -8.48 -9.93 26.25
N LYS A 258 -8.63 -10.51 27.45
CA LYS A 258 -8.79 -9.73 28.70
C LYS A 258 -7.48 -9.23 29.32
N LYS A 259 -6.36 -9.86 28.97
CA LYS A 259 -5.04 -9.57 29.53
C LYS A 259 -4.16 -8.98 28.45
N SER A 260 -3.19 -8.17 28.88
CA SER A 260 -2.16 -7.69 27.97
C SER A 260 -1.37 -8.87 27.39
N PHE A 261 -1.00 -8.74 26.12
CA PHE A 261 -0.24 -9.73 25.36
C PHE A 261 0.72 -9.04 24.39
N THR A 262 1.65 -9.81 23.84
CA THR A 262 2.65 -9.31 22.88
C THR A 262 2.46 -9.99 21.54
N VAL A 263 2.59 -9.21 20.47
CA VAL A 263 2.67 -9.70 19.09
C VAL A 263 3.92 -9.13 18.41
N TYR A 264 4.35 -9.81 17.36
CA TYR A 264 5.60 -9.55 16.66
C TYR A 264 5.35 -9.34 15.17
N ARG A 265 6.14 -8.46 14.58
CA ARG A 265 6.24 -8.29 13.13
C ARG A 265 7.69 -8.03 12.74
N GLY A 266 8.22 -8.84 11.85
CA GLY A 266 9.50 -8.59 11.18
C GLY A 266 9.27 -7.72 9.95
N GLN A 267 10.14 -6.76 9.71
CA GLN A 267 10.00 -5.77 8.65
C GLN A 267 11.38 -5.30 8.18
N GLY A 268 11.63 -5.34 6.87
CA GLY A 268 12.70 -4.55 6.27
C GLY A 268 12.26 -3.09 6.12
N LEU A 269 13.11 -2.15 6.53
CA LEU A 269 12.90 -0.70 6.34
C LEU A 269 13.98 -0.13 5.44
N SER A 270 13.64 0.87 4.62
CA SER A 270 14.65 1.69 3.96
C SER A 270 15.49 2.45 5.00
N GLN A 271 16.71 2.87 4.64
CA GLN A 271 17.51 3.72 5.53
C GLN A 271 16.77 5.00 5.95
N GLN A 272 15.99 5.59 5.05
CA GLN A 272 15.19 6.78 5.35
C GLN A 272 14.08 6.49 6.36
N ASP A 273 13.31 5.42 6.15
CA ASP A 273 12.24 5.04 7.07
C ASP A 273 12.78 4.61 8.42
N PHE A 274 13.95 3.96 8.43
CA PHE A 274 14.63 3.61 9.67
C PHE A 274 15.09 4.86 10.43
N GLN A 275 15.63 5.87 9.75
CA GLN A 275 15.97 7.14 10.38
C GLN A 275 14.72 7.86 10.92
N ASN A 276 13.63 7.90 10.14
CA ASN A 276 12.36 8.46 10.59
C ASN A 276 11.83 7.73 11.85
N LEU A 277 11.99 6.40 11.90
CA LEU A 277 11.65 5.59 13.06
C LEU A 277 12.50 5.98 14.28
N MET A 278 13.81 6.11 14.12
CA MET A 278 14.72 6.54 15.20
C MET A 278 14.33 7.92 15.74
N ASP A 279 14.03 8.87 14.86
CA ASP A 279 13.62 10.24 15.23
C ASP A 279 12.24 10.28 15.90
N SER A 280 11.41 9.26 15.67
CA SER A 280 10.11 9.09 16.29
C SER A 280 10.14 8.42 17.68
N LYS A 281 11.31 8.16 18.27
CA LYS A 281 11.42 7.60 19.63
C LYS A 281 10.63 8.44 20.64
N GLY A 282 9.69 7.80 21.34
CA GLY A 282 8.76 8.45 22.27
C GLY A 282 7.59 9.17 21.60
N GLY A 283 7.54 9.25 20.27
CA GLY A 283 6.44 9.72 19.43
C GLY A 283 5.55 8.56 18.96
N LEU A 284 4.84 8.74 17.84
CA LEU A 284 3.89 7.77 17.31
C LEU A 284 4.40 7.12 16.01
N LEU A 285 4.02 5.87 15.82
CA LEU A 285 4.16 5.12 14.58
C LEU A 285 2.77 4.61 14.18
N SER A 286 2.36 4.90 12.96
CA SER A 286 1.13 4.37 12.37
C SER A 286 1.45 3.35 11.29
N PHE A 287 0.77 2.21 11.35
CA PHE A 287 0.65 1.29 10.22
C PHE A 287 -0.62 1.64 9.45
N ASN A 288 -0.46 2.23 8.26
CA ASN A 288 -1.58 2.77 7.49
C ASN A 288 -2.35 1.69 6.71
N ASN A 289 -1.90 0.44 6.76
CA ASN A 289 -2.56 -0.75 6.21
C ASN A 289 -3.11 -1.66 7.31
N PHE A 290 -3.86 -2.70 6.93
CA PHE A 290 -4.19 -3.79 7.84
C PHE A 290 -2.90 -4.48 8.29
N LEU A 291 -2.68 -4.52 9.59
CA LEU A 291 -1.41 -4.90 10.17
C LEU A 291 -1.46 -6.38 10.58
N SER A 292 -0.79 -7.22 9.79
CA SER A 292 -0.59 -8.63 10.10
C SER A 292 0.55 -8.81 11.11
N THR A 293 0.28 -9.58 12.16
CA THR A 293 1.21 -9.87 13.26
C THR A 293 1.11 -11.33 13.71
N SER A 294 2.16 -11.84 14.35
CA SER A 294 2.16 -13.19 14.94
C SER A 294 2.40 -13.13 16.45
N LYS A 295 1.85 -14.10 17.18
CA LYS A 295 2.21 -14.33 18.59
C LYS A 295 3.60 -14.94 18.77
N GLN A 296 4.18 -15.49 17.71
CA GLN A 296 5.47 -16.17 17.75
C GLN A 296 6.56 -15.26 17.19
N LYS A 297 7.62 -15.02 17.98
CA LYS A 297 8.74 -14.16 17.57
C LYS A 297 9.47 -14.77 16.36
N GLU A 298 9.59 -16.08 16.33
CA GLU A 298 10.29 -16.86 15.31
C GLU A 298 9.62 -16.71 13.94
N VAL A 299 8.29 -16.65 13.90
CA VAL A 299 7.54 -16.41 12.66
C VAL A 299 7.86 -15.02 12.11
N ALA A 300 7.87 -13.99 12.97
CA ALA A 300 8.25 -12.64 12.59
C ALA A 300 9.70 -12.56 12.07
N MET A 301 10.63 -13.30 12.69
CA MET A 301 12.03 -13.35 12.26
C MET A 301 12.21 -13.88 10.84
N ASN A 302 11.36 -14.80 10.37
CA ASN A 302 11.42 -15.35 9.01
C ASN A 302 11.20 -14.29 7.91
N PHE A 303 10.57 -13.15 8.25
CA PHE A 303 10.32 -12.06 7.32
C PHE A 303 11.43 -11.00 7.32
N ILE A 304 12.41 -11.12 8.20
CA ILE A 304 13.54 -10.22 8.23
C ILE A 304 14.60 -10.80 7.29
N GLN A 305 15.00 -10.02 6.30
CA GLN A 305 16.03 -10.46 5.36
C GLN A 305 17.37 -10.66 6.09
N ASP A 306 17.75 -11.91 6.36
CA ASP A 306 19.15 -12.29 6.58
C ASP A 306 19.89 -12.20 5.24
N SER A 307 20.14 -10.98 4.75
CA SER A 307 21.00 -10.80 3.58
C SER A 307 22.47 -10.87 4.02
N PRO A 308 23.24 -11.90 3.62
CA PRO A 308 24.63 -12.05 4.05
C PRO A 308 25.57 -10.98 3.47
N HIS A 309 25.10 -10.14 2.53
CA HIS A 309 25.93 -9.15 1.84
C HIS A 309 25.66 -7.72 2.35
N GLU A 310 26.72 -6.94 2.52
CA GLU A 310 26.74 -5.54 3.01
C GLU A 310 26.01 -4.51 2.11
N SER A 311 25.43 -4.95 0.99
CA SER A 311 24.99 -4.07 -0.10
C SER A 311 23.48 -3.79 -0.15
N THR A 312 22.72 -4.11 0.88
CA THR A 312 21.27 -3.82 0.90
C THR A 312 20.98 -2.59 1.74
N ASP A 313 20.38 -1.56 1.14
CA ASP A 313 19.89 -0.34 1.81
C ASP A 313 18.68 -0.59 2.75
N ILE A 314 18.48 -1.85 3.16
CA ILE A 314 17.37 -2.31 3.98
C ILE A 314 17.90 -2.66 5.37
N VAL A 315 17.32 -2.05 6.41
CA VAL A 315 17.57 -2.34 7.82
C VAL A 315 16.50 -3.31 8.31
N GLY A 316 16.92 -4.42 8.92
CA GLY A 316 16.01 -5.40 9.51
C GLY A 316 15.51 -4.94 10.87
N VAL A 317 14.19 -4.84 11.02
CA VAL A 317 13.54 -4.45 12.26
C VAL A 317 12.57 -5.54 12.72
N ILE A 318 12.63 -5.89 14.00
CA ILE A 318 11.56 -6.62 14.67
C ILE A 318 10.79 -5.67 15.57
N PHE A 319 9.52 -5.48 15.24
CA PHE A 319 8.58 -4.77 16.08
C PHE A 319 8.04 -5.72 17.15
N ILE A 320 8.19 -5.32 18.41
CA ILE A 320 7.70 -6.03 19.59
C ILE A 320 6.57 -5.18 20.15
N MET A 321 5.33 -5.60 19.89
CA MET A 321 4.14 -4.79 20.13
C MET A 321 3.41 -5.28 21.37
N THR A 322 3.32 -4.43 22.39
CA THR A 322 2.54 -4.69 23.59
C THR A 322 1.12 -4.19 23.40
N ILE A 323 0.17 -5.12 23.48
CA ILE A 323 -1.26 -4.85 23.35
C ILE A 323 -1.87 -4.93 24.75
N ASP A 324 -2.49 -3.85 25.19
CA ASP A 324 -3.28 -3.82 26.42
C ASP A 324 -4.72 -3.47 26.07
N PRO A 325 -5.60 -4.47 25.92
CA PRO A 325 -7.00 -4.24 25.53
C PRO A 325 -7.78 -3.33 26.47
N SER A 326 -7.33 -3.15 27.72
CA SER A 326 -7.96 -2.23 28.67
C SER A 326 -7.69 -0.74 28.40
N LYS A 327 -6.67 -0.45 27.57
CA LYS A 327 -6.22 0.91 27.25
C LYS A 327 -6.67 1.38 25.86
N ILE A 328 -7.42 0.56 25.15
CA ILE A 328 -7.88 0.87 23.79
C ILE A 328 -9.40 0.74 23.71
N SER A 329 -10.04 1.71 23.07
CA SER A 329 -11.44 1.63 22.70
C SER A 329 -11.65 0.51 21.69
N THR A 330 -12.59 -0.38 21.99
CA THR A 330 -12.99 -1.48 21.10
C THR A 330 -13.52 -1.00 19.74
N SER A 331 -13.91 0.27 19.60
CA SER A 331 -14.42 0.82 18.33
C SER A 331 -13.32 1.36 17.40
N ASN A 332 -12.19 1.82 17.93
CA ASN A 332 -11.24 2.62 17.14
C ASN A 332 -10.09 1.77 16.58
N THR A 333 -9.69 0.74 17.32
CA THR A 333 -8.55 -0.11 16.95
C THR A 333 -8.89 -1.60 17.00
N PRO A 334 -9.92 -2.07 16.27
CA PRO A 334 -10.28 -3.47 16.28
C PRO A 334 -9.17 -4.35 15.70
N PHE A 335 -9.04 -5.54 16.29
CA PHE A 335 -8.14 -6.60 15.88
C PHE A 335 -8.75 -7.96 16.18
N ALA A 336 -8.38 -8.98 15.42
CA ALA A 336 -8.86 -10.33 15.65
C ALA A 336 -7.79 -11.36 15.34
N MET A 337 -7.87 -12.50 16.04
CA MET A 337 -7.20 -13.72 15.59
C MET A 337 -7.99 -14.27 14.41
N ILE A 338 -7.32 -14.52 13.28
CA ILE A 338 -8.01 -14.79 12.02
C ILE A 338 -7.82 -16.22 11.48
N ASP A 339 -7.19 -17.11 12.24
CA ASP A 339 -6.88 -18.48 11.83
C ASP A 339 -8.09 -19.23 11.24
N GLU A 340 -9.27 -19.10 11.84
CA GLU A 340 -10.49 -19.80 11.39
C GLU A 340 -11.10 -19.22 10.10
N HIS A 341 -10.70 -18.00 9.73
CA HIS A 341 -11.24 -17.24 8.60
C HIS A 341 -10.20 -17.03 7.48
N SER A 342 -8.92 -17.24 7.79
CA SER A 342 -7.79 -17.03 6.88
C SER A 342 -7.73 -18.12 5.81
N ALA A 343 -7.20 -17.76 4.64
CA ALA A 343 -6.77 -18.75 3.64
C ALA A 343 -5.52 -19.54 4.10
N LEU A 344 -4.84 -19.07 5.15
CA LEU A 344 -3.63 -19.63 5.75
C LEU A 344 -3.86 -19.87 7.27
N PRO A 345 -4.61 -20.92 7.64
CA PRO A 345 -5.10 -21.11 9.02
C PRO A 345 -4.02 -21.53 10.04
N GLN A 346 -2.77 -21.74 9.61
CA GLN A 346 -1.70 -22.28 10.48
C GLN A 346 -0.81 -21.19 11.09
N GLU A 347 -1.11 -19.91 10.88
CA GLU A 347 -0.16 -18.81 11.14
C GLU A 347 -0.31 -18.15 12.51
N GLN A 348 -1.33 -18.51 13.30
CA GLN A 348 -1.65 -17.87 14.59
C GLN A 348 -1.67 -16.34 14.46
N GLU A 349 -2.31 -15.89 13.40
CA GLU A 349 -2.24 -14.52 12.91
C GLU A 349 -3.23 -13.66 13.68
N ILE A 350 -2.74 -12.54 14.21
CA ILE A 350 -3.59 -11.44 14.67
C ILE A 350 -3.51 -10.33 13.64
N LEU A 351 -4.65 -10.02 13.03
CA LEU A 351 -4.80 -8.95 12.06
C LEU A 351 -5.46 -7.74 12.73
N PHE A 352 -4.79 -6.61 12.67
CA PHE A 352 -5.33 -5.32 13.11
C PHE A 352 -5.91 -4.56 11.93
N THR A 353 -6.93 -3.75 12.20
CA THR A 353 -7.48 -2.84 11.19
C THR A 353 -6.49 -1.77 10.74
N MET A 354 -6.76 -1.18 9.58
CA MET A 354 -5.90 -0.13 9.05
C MET A 354 -5.83 1.10 9.96
N HIS A 355 -4.69 1.79 9.88
CA HIS A 355 -4.38 2.96 10.69
C HIS A 355 -4.31 2.64 12.18
N THR A 356 -3.63 1.53 12.52
CA THR A 356 -3.33 1.18 13.90
C THR A 356 -2.10 1.95 14.34
N VAL A 357 -2.23 2.71 15.43
CA VAL A 357 -1.20 3.61 15.95
C VAL A 357 -0.56 3.03 17.21
N PHE A 358 0.76 3.17 17.29
CA PHE A 358 1.59 2.73 18.41
C PHE A 358 2.46 3.88 18.92
N ARG A 359 2.67 3.92 20.23
CA ARG A 359 3.72 4.72 20.86
C ARG A 359 5.06 4.01 20.68
N VAL A 360 6.05 4.71 20.13
CA VAL A 360 7.40 4.18 19.93
C VAL A 360 8.16 4.25 21.25
N GLY A 361 8.58 3.09 21.75
CA GLY A 361 9.34 2.93 22.98
C GLY A 361 10.84 2.85 22.74
N GLU A 362 11.49 1.90 23.41
CA GLU A 362 12.92 1.65 23.25
C GLU A 362 13.23 1.03 21.87
N ILE A 363 14.30 1.54 21.24
CA ILE A 363 14.86 1.02 19.99
C ILE A 363 16.28 0.56 20.30
N LYS A 364 16.57 -0.72 20.08
CA LYS A 364 17.85 -1.35 20.46
C LYS A 364 18.38 -2.22 19.35
N GLN A 365 19.68 -2.14 19.11
CA GLN A 365 20.37 -3.05 18.21
C GLN A 365 20.59 -4.39 18.94
N THR A 366 20.38 -5.51 18.24
CA THR A 366 20.65 -6.83 18.83
C THR A 366 22.14 -7.09 18.93
N THR A 367 22.55 -7.85 19.94
CA THR A 367 23.96 -8.24 20.15
C THR A 367 24.42 -9.32 19.18
N GLU A 368 23.50 -10.09 18.61
CA GLU A 368 23.79 -11.23 17.73
C GLU A 368 23.96 -10.80 16.26
N ASN A 369 23.26 -9.75 15.83
CA ASN A 369 23.35 -9.22 14.47
C ASN A 369 23.30 -7.68 14.49
N SER A 370 24.41 -7.05 14.09
CA SER A 370 24.52 -5.58 14.05
C SER A 370 23.60 -4.92 13.01
N ARG A 371 22.84 -5.67 12.22
CA ARG A 371 21.87 -5.12 11.26
C ARG A 371 20.42 -5.33 11.68
N LEU A 372 20.21 -6.01 12.80
CA LEU A 372 18.89 -6.28 13.35
C LEU A 372 18.62 -5.37 14.55
N TRP A 373 17.45 -4.72 14.51
CA TRP A 373 16.98 -3.83 15.55
C TRP A 373 15.66 -4.32 16.14
N GLU A 374 15.56 -4.27 17.46
CA GLU A 374 14.32 -4.48 18.20
C GLU A 374 13.68 -3.13 18.54
N VAL A 375 12.40 -3.00 18.21
CA VAL A 375 11.65 -1.77 18.43
C VAL A 375 10.43 -2.10 19.28
N GLN A 376 10.41 -1.56 20.49
CA GLN A 376 9.29 -1.72 21.42
C GLN A 376 8.18 -0.75 21.02
N LEU A 377 6.99 -1.30 20.82
CA LEU A 377 5.78 -0.54 20.49
C LEU A 377 4.72 -0.81 21.54
N THR A 378 3.97 0.21 21.93
CA THR A 378 2.78 0.04 22.79
C THR A 378 1.57 0.56 22.03
N ILE A 379 0.54 -0.25 21.87
CA ILE A 379 -0.68 0.18 21.18
C ILE A 379 -1.31 1.36 21.90
N THR A 380 -1.89 2.28 21.15
CA THR A 380 -2.54 3.46 21.71
C THR A 380 -3.80 3.83 20.93
N ASP A 381 -4.62 4.71 21.50
CA ASP A 381 -5.87 5.20 20.90
C ASP A 381 -6.10 6.69 21.23
N GLU A 382 -7.34 7.17 21.06
CA GLU A 382 -7.75 8.56 21.34
C GLU A 382 -7.52 9.01 22.79
N SER A 383 -7.23 8.11 23.74
CA SER A 383 -6.82 8.49 25.10
C SER A 383 -5.41 9.10 25.14
N ASP A 384 -4.62 8.89 24.09
CA ASP A 384 -3.30 9.49 23.93
C ASP A 384 -3.42 10.97 23.53
N PRO A 385 -2.87 11.91 24.32
CA PRO A 385 -3.02 13.34 24.06
C PRO A 385 -2.47 13.78 22.70
N GLN A 386 -1.37 13.16 22.25
CA GLN A 386 -0.78 13.48 20.95
C GLN A 386 -1.70 12.98 19.84
N LEU A 387 -2.20 11.75 19.93
CA LEU A 387 -3.11 11.20 18.93
C LEU A 387 -4.44 11.97 18.89
N SER A 388 -5.02 12.28 20.05
CA SER A 388 -6.26 13.05 20.14
C SER A 388 -6.14 14.44 19.51
N ALA A 389 -5.03 15.15 19.77
CA ALA A 389 -4.76 16.44 19.14
C ALA A 389 -4.68 16.31 17.62
N LEU A 390 -3.97 15.29 17.12
CA LEU A 390 -3.87 15.02 15.68
C LEU A 390 -5.23 14.70 15.06
N THR A 391 -6.03 13.81 15.68
CA THR A 391 -7.37 13.46 15.20
C THR A 391 -8.27 14.71 15.11
N ASN A 392 -8.20 15.61 16.10
CA ASN A 392 -8.98 16.85 16.07
C ASN A 392 -8.52 17.79 14.94
N CYS A 393 -7.22 17.99 14.74
CA CYS A 393 -6.71 18.77 13.62
C CYS A 393 -7.14 18.20 12.26
N ILE A 394 -7.12 16.88 12.11
CA ILE A 394 -7.51 16.20 10.87
C ILE A 394 -9.01 16.35 10.59
N LYS A 395 -9.85 16.31 11.62
CA LYS A 395 -11.31 16.50 11.49
C LYS A 395 -11.68 17.88 10.95
N GLU A 396 -10.89 18.90 11.25
CA GLU A 396 -11.11 20.27 10.78
C GLU A 396 -10.70 20.49 9.30
N GLU A 397 -9.84 19.64 8.74
CA GLU A 397 -9.35 19.80 7.35
C GLU A 397 -10.40 19.49 6.28
N ILE A 398 -11.25 18.47 6.49
CA ILE A 398 -12.16 17.97 5.46
C ILE A 398 -13.58 17.84 6.03
N ASP A 399 -14.30 18.96 6.02
CA ASP A 399 -15.74 19.06 6.31
C ASP A 399 -16.60 18.86 5.03
N GLY A 400 -17.83 18.37 5.23
CA GLY A 400 -18.83 18.14 4.20
C GLY A 400 -19.42 16.72 4.22
N THR A 401 -20.30 16.41 3.27
CA THR A 401 -20.84 15.04 3.15
C THR A 401 -19.77 14.07 2.61
N ARG A 402 -19.92 12.77 2.88
CA ARG A 402 -18.93 11.71 2.57
C ARG A 402 -18.26 11.83 1.19
N TRP A 403 -19.04 12.07 0.13
CA TRP A 403 -18.52 12.14 -1.24
C TRP A 403 -17.79 13.44 -1.53
N HIS A 404 -18.21 14.55 -0.91
CA HIS A 404 -17.48 15.81 -0.98
C HIS A 404 -16.13 15.71 -0.26
N ARG A 405 -16.11 15.02 0.88
CA ARG A 405 -14.87 14.73 1.62
C ARG A 405 -13.91 13.90 0.75
N MET A 406 -14.40 12.89 0.02
CA MET A 406 -13.60 12.11 -0.94
C MET A 406 -13.03 12.97 -2.08
N GLY A 407 -13.85 13.82 -2.71
CA GLY A 407 -13.37 14.69 -3.79
C GLY A 407 -12.33 15.70 -3.31
N LYS A 408 -12.54 16.31 -2.13
CA LYS A 408 -11.54 17.20 -1.51
C LYS A 408 -10.24 16.46 -1.18
N LEU A 409 -10.32 15.23 -0.70
CA LEU A 409 -9.16 14.39 -0.46
C LEU A 409 -8.38 14.15 -1.76
N MET A 410 -9.07 13.80 -2.86
CA MET A 410 -8.44 13.62 -4.17
C MET A 410 -7.73 14.89 -4.66
N LEU A 411 -8.36 16.07 -4.49
CA LEU A 411 -7.73 17.36 -4.80
C LEU A 411 -6.46 17.60 -3.98
N LYS A 412 -6.49 17.33 -2.67
CA LYS A 412 -5.34 17.51 -1.76
C LYS A 412 -4.17 16.58 -2.09
N VAL A 413 -4.44 15.36 -2.56
CA VAL A 413 -3.39 14.44 -3.04
C VAL A 413 -2.91 14.80 -4.47
N GLY A 414 -3.62 15.68 -5.19
CA GLY A 414 -3.28 16.10 -6.55
C GLY A 414 -3.89 15.24 -7.66
N HIS A 415 -4.83 14.36 -7.31
CA HIS A 415 -5.55 13.48 -8.24
C HIS A 415 -6.76 14.21 -8.86
N PHE A 416 -6.50 15.23 -9.67
CA PHE A 416 -7.54 16.09 -10.23
C PHE A 416 -8.49 15.36 -11.17
N ASP A 417 -7.97 14.46 -12.02
CA ASP A 417 -8.79 13.73 -12.99
C ASP A 417 -9.79 12.80 -12.29
N GLN A 418 -9.33 12.09 -11.25
CA GLN A 418 -10.20 11.23 -10.43
C GLN A 418 -11.25 12.05 -9.66
N ALA A 419 -10.88 13.24 -9.15
CA ALA A 419 -11.83 14.14 -8.50
C ALA A 419 -12.90 14.63 -9.48
N GLU A 420 -12.53 14.94 -10.72
CA GLU A 420 -13.45 15.39 -11.76
C GLU A 420 -14.42 14.28 -12.18
N GLU A 421 -13.93 13.06 -12.38
CA GLU A 421 -14.77 11.88 -12.64
C GLU A 421 -15.79 11.65 -11.51
N LEU A 422 -15.36 11.70 -10.25
CA LEU A 422 -16.24 11.55 -9.10
C LEU A 422 -17.33 12.63 -9.07
N TYR A 423 -16.96 13.90 -9.20
CA TYR A 423 -17.94 15.00 -9.17
C TYR A 423 -18.92 14.93 -10.35
N ASN A 424 -18.48 14.48 -11.52
CA ASN A 424 -19.38 14.26 -12.65
C ASN A 424 -20.36 13.10 -12.40
N GLU A 425 -19.91 11.96 -11.85
CA GLU A 425 -20.82 10.85 -11.46
C GLU A 425 -21.83 11.32 -10.41
N LEU A 426 -21.40 12.10 -9.41
CA LEU A 426 -22.31 12.67 -8.41
C LEU A 426 -23.31 13.64 -9.04
N LEU A 427 -22.89 14.46 -10.00
CA LEU A 427 -23.76 15.41 -10.69
C LEU A 427 -24.85 14.70 -11.49
N GLU A 428 -24.50 13.61 -12.18
CA GLU A 428 -25.44 12.78 -12.95
C GLU A 428 -26.48 12.07 -12.05
N ASN A 429 -26.06 11.65 -10.85
CA ASN A 429 -26.92 10.96 -9.89
C ASN A 429 -27.66 11.89 -8.93
N SER A 430 -27.39 13.20 -8.97
CA SER A 430 -27.98 14.17 -8.04
C SER A 430 -29.46 14.42 -8.36
N SER A 431 -30.32 14.20 -7.36
CA SER A 431 -31.79 14.33 -7.51
C SER A 431 -32.35 15.69 -7.11
N ASN A 432 -31.56 16.56 -6.47
CA ASN A 432 -31.99 17.88 -6.06
C ASN A 432 -31.00 18.98 -6.48
N ASP A 433 -31.50 20.20 -6.58
CA ASP A 433 -30.76 21.35 -7.05
C ASP A 433 -29.72 21.87 -6.04
N THR A 434 -29.92 21.64 -4.74
CA THR A 434 -28.96 22.03 -3.69
C THR A 434 -27.64 21.25 -3.84
N ASP A 435 -27.74 19.93 -4.03
CA ASP A 435 -26.59 19.05 -4.27
C ASP A 435 -25.91 19.39 -5.58
N ARG A 436 -26.66 19.61 -6.66
CA ARG A 436 -26.11 20.04 -7.96
C ARG A 436 -25.35 21.35 -7.84
N ALA A 437 -25.90 22.33 -7.11
CA ALA A 437 -25.23 23.60 -6.88
C ALA A 437 -23.92 23.40 -6.11
N HIS A 438 -23.91 22.54 -5.09
CA HIS A 438 -22.69 22.23 -4.35
C HIS A 438 -21.66 21.52 -5.23
N ILE A 439 -22.05 20.51 -6.01
CA ILE A 439 -21.16 19.78 -6.92
C ILE A 439 -20.55 20.70 -7.97
N TYR A 440 -21.35 21.60 -8.58
CA TYR A 440 -20.81 22.63 -9.48
C TYR A 440 -19.81 23.55 -8.80
N HIS A 441 -20.04 23.91 -7.53
CA HIS A 441 -19.07 24.70 -6.79
C HIS A 441 -17.75 23.95 -6.61
N GLN A 442 -17.80 22.66 -6.29
CA GLN A 442 -16.59 21.83 -6.16
C GLN A 442 -15.86 21.63 -7.50
N LEU A 443 -16.58 21.44 -8.60
CA LEU A 443 -15.98 21.44 -9.95
C LEU A 443 -15.30 22.79 -10.27
N GLY A 444 -15.86 23.90 -9.79
CA GLY A 444 -15.23 25.21 -9.87
C GLY A 444 -13.90 25.28 -9.11
N ILE A 445 -13.86 24.76 -7.87
CA ILE A 445 -12.63 24.67 -7.06
C ILE A 445 -11.60 23.81 -7.78
N LEU A 446 -12.00 22.62 -8.25
CA LEU A 446 -11.14 21.71 -9.00
C LEU A 446 -10.49 22.41 -10.20
N LYS A 447 -11.29 23.11 -11.02
CA LYS A 447 -10.77 23.82 -12.19
C LYS A 447 -9.86 24.99 -11.81
N ASN A 448 -10.16 25.66 -10.70
CA ASN A 448 -9.29 26.71 -10.16
C ASN A 448 -7.93 26.16 -9.73
N ASP A 449 -7.91 25.03 -9.04
CA ASP A 449 -6.68 24.37 -8.57
C ASP A 449 -5.85 23.80 -9.74
N GLN A 450 -6.51 23.40 -10.84
CA GLN A 450 -5.86 23.08 -12.12
C GLN A 450 -5.35 24.32 -12.89
N GLY A 451 -5.59 25.54 -12.41
CA GLY A 451 -5.26 26.79 -13.11
C GLY A 451 -6.17 27.14 -14.30
N GLN A 452 -7.28 26.42 -14.47
CA GLN A 452 -8.28 26.62 -15.53
C GLN A 452 -9.36 27.63 -15.11
N TYR A 453 -8.94 28.87 -14.85
CA TYR A 453 -9.81 29.90 -14.23
C TYR A 453 -11.10 30.18 -15.00
N GLN A 454 -11.08 30.17 -16.33
CA GLN A 454 -12.28 30.42 -17.13
C GLN A 454 -13.33 29.30 -16.96
N ALA A 455 -12.89 28.05 -16.93
CA ALA A 455 -13.76 26.92 -16.66
C ALA A 455 -14.28 26.95 -15.21
N ALA A 456 -13.43 27.34 -14.25
CA ALA A 456 -13.82 27.53 -12.87
C ALA A 456 -14.96 28.54 -12.72
N VAL A 457 -14.83 29.71 -13.37
CA VAL A 457 -15.88 30.74 -13.38
C VAL A 457 -17.19 30.18 -13.93
N THR A 458 -17.16 29.46 -15.06
CA THR A 458 -18.37 28.84 -15.63
C THR A 458 -19.06 27.90 -14.65
N PHE A 459 -18.31 27.09 -13.89
CA PHE A 459 -18.90 26.20 -12.89
C PHE A 459 -19.42 26.96 -11.66
N TYR A 460 -18.71 27.99 -11.19
CA TYR A 460 -19.20 28.86 -10.12
C TYR A 460 -20.49 29.59 -10.50
N GLU A 461 -20.60 30.07 -11.74
CA GLU A 461 -21.80 30.72 -12.25
C GLU A 461 -22.99 29.76 -12.27
N LYS A 462 -22.81 28.51 -12.73
CA LYS A 462 -23.85 27.47 -12.66
C LYS A 462 -24.30 27.19 -11.23
N SER A 463 -23.36 27.07 -10.30
CA SER A 463 -23.67 26.89 -8.88
C SER A 463 -24.50 28.06 -8.33
N LEU A 464 -24.09 29.30 -8.64
CA LEU A 464 -24.74 30.52 -8.18
C LEU A 464 -26.14 30.69 -8.79
N GLU A 465 -26.32 30.36 -10.06
CA GLU A 465 -27.62 30.41 -10.74
C GLU A 465 -28.64 29.51 -10.03
N ILE A 466 -28.24 28.28 -9.68
CA ILE A 466 -29.12 27.34 -8.98
C ILE A 466 -29.45 27.84 -7.57
N LYS A 467 -28.45 28.30 -6.81
CA LYS A 467 -28.66 28.86 -5.46
C LYS A 467 -29.60 30.07 -5.48
N ARG A 468 -29.49 30.94 -6.49
CA ARG A 468 -30.38 32.10 -6.65
C ARG A 468 -31.82 31.69 -6.92
N LYS A 469 -32.06 30.66 -7.73
CA LYS A 469 -33.41 30.13 -7.98
C LYS A 469 -34.03 29.46 -6.75
N ALA A 470 -33.22 29.00 -5.81
CA ALA A 470 -33.66 28.35 -4.58
C ALA A 470 -33.97 29.31 -3.42
N LEU A 471 -33.64 30.60 -3.54
CA LEU A 471 -33.96 31.62 -2.52
C LEU A 471 -35.43 32.06 -2.64
N PRO A 472 -36.20 32.16 -1.53
CA PRO A 472 -37.54 32.78 -1.55
C PRO A 472 -37.47 34.26 -1.97
N GLU A 473 -38.51 34.76 -2.65
CA GLU A 473 -38.55 36.12 -3.23
C GLU A 473 -38.47 37.29 -2.22
N ASP A 474 -38.47 37.05 -0.90
CA ASP A 474 -38.64 38.11 0.12
C ASP A 474 -37.37 38.55 0.88
N ASP A 475 -36.17 38.09 0.51
CA ASP A 475 -34.89 38.55 1.13
C ASP A 475 -33.92 39.15 0.09
N VAL A 476 -34.34 40.21 -0.62
CA VAL A 476 -33.45 41.06 -1.45
C VAL A 476 -33.45 42.50 -0.95
#